data_AF-A0A535P4V0-F1
#
_entry.id   AF-A0A535P4V0-F1
#
_cell.length_a   1.000
_cell.length_b   1.000
_cell.length_c   1.000
_cell.angle_alpha   90.00
_cell.angle_beta   90.00
_cell.angle_gamma   90.00
#
_symmetry.space_group_name_H-M   'P 1'
#
loop_
_entity.id
_entity.type
_entity.pdbx_description
1 polymer ?
#
loop_
_entity_poly.entity_id
_entity_poly.type
_entity_poly.pdbx_seq_one_letter_code
_entity_poly.pdbx_strand_id
1 'polypeptide(L)'
;MSLRSLAFWREAWLPRCLSRVLTRYNIAALIKETTTKLVVVLGPTASGKSSLGIDLALHFHGEIVSADSRQVYRGLDIGTAKVTAEEQALVPHHLLDVASVEENYTVSQFQRQAIAAINDIAARGRQPFLVGGSPHYIQAVVDNLDIPAIAPQPALRAELEAQPLADLLARLEELDPQSAAVIDRNNPRRVIRALEVCMTSGKPYQPVVGHPVAARRIIPPHRPARR
;
A
#
# COMPACT_ATOMS: atom_id res chain seq x y z
N MET A 1 6.25 -34.17 -28.33
CA MET A 1 5.19 -35.00 -28.94
C MET A 1 4.13 -35.24 -27.88
N SER A 2 3.00 -34.53 -27.88
CA SER A 2 1.88 -34.53 -28.85
C SER A 2 0.72 -35.43 -28.37
N LEU A 3 -0.26 -34.78 -27.73
CA LEU A 3 -1.72 -34.83 -27.95
C LEU A 3 -2.50 -36.17 -28.03
N ARG A 4 -1.94 -37.35 -27.69
CA ARG A 4 -2.69 -38.62 -27.81
C ARG A 4 -2.90 -39.47 -26.54
N SER A 5 -2.51 -39.03 -25.35
CA SER A 5 -2.55 -39.87 -24.13
C SER A 5 -3.54 -39.45 -23.03
N LEU A 6 -4.27 -38.34 -23.17
CA LEU A 6 -5.25 -37.90 -22.16
C LEU A 6 -6.72 -37.95 -22.62
N ALA A 7 -6.99 -38.28 -23.88
CA ALA A 7 -8.35 -38.35 -24.41
C ALA A 7 -9.05 -39.71 -24.20
N PHE A 8 -8.32 -40.77 -23.83
CA PHE A 8 -8.86 -42.12 -23.80
C PHE A 8 -9.54 -42.52 -22.47
N TRP A 9 -9.28 -41.77 -21.38
CA TRP A 9 -9.84 -42.09 -20.06
C TRP A 9 -11.13 -41.33 -19.70
N ARG A 10 -11.75 -40.63 -20.66
CA ARG A 10 -12.88 -39.72 -20.39
C ARG A 10 -14.29 -40.28 -20.60
N GLU A 11 -14.48 -41.48 -21.14
CA GLU A 11 -15.83 -41.88 -21.60
C GLU A 11 -16.44 -43.17 -21.03
N ALA A 12 -15.76 -43.96 -20.19
CA ALA A 12 -16.29 -45.29 -19.87
C ALA A 12 -17.01 -45.48 -18.53
N TRP A 13 -16.95 -44.55 -17.56
CA TRP A 13 -17.56 -44.78 -16.24
C TRP A 13 -18.09 -43.50 -15.59
N LEU A 14 -19.25 -43.01 -16.03
CA LEU A 14 -20.10 -42.10 -15.24
C LEU A 14 -21.58 -42.40 -15.53
N PRO A 15 -22.38 -42.81 -14.53
CA PRO A 15 -23.82 -43.00 -14.71
C PRO A 15 -24.49 -41.68 -15.11
N ARG A 16 -25.49 -41.77 -16.01
CA ARG A 16 -26.30 -40.69 -16.59
C ARG A 16 -27.02 -39.75 -15.58
N CYS A 17 -26.86 -39.95 -14.27
CA CYS A 17 -27.40 -39.08 -13.23
C CYS A 17 -26.45 -37.96 -12.78
N LEU A 18 -25.15 -37.95 -13.13
CA LEU A 18 -24.22 -36.90 -12.71
C LEU A 18 -24.05 -35.72 -13.69
N SER A 19 -24.54 -35.82 -14.93
CA SER A 19 -24.38 -34.74 -15.93
C SER A 19 -25.25 -33.51 -15.65
N ARG A 20 -26.22 -33.60 -14.73
CA ARG A 20 -27.16 -32.51 -14.40
C ARG A 20 -26.89 -31.83 -13.06
N VAL A 21 -25.95 -32.34 -12.27
CA VAL A 21 -25.56 -31.75 -10.97
C VAL A 21 -24.21 -31.02 -11.05
N LEU A 22 -23.37 -31.34 -12.05
CA LEU A 22 -22.05 -30.72 -12.21
C LEU A 22 -22.05 -29.40 -13.02
N THR A 23 -23.20 -28.95 -13.51
CA THR A 23 -23.31 -27.70 -14.32
C THR A 23 -23.84 -26.51 -13.52
N ARG A 24 -23.92 -26.60 -12.18
CA ARG A 24 -24.51 -25.53 -11.34
C ARG A 24 -23.55 -24.81 -10.40
N TYR A 25 -22.32 -25.30 -10.25
CA TYR A 25 -21.27 -24.55 -9.57
C TYR A 25 -20.10 -24.44 -10.52
N ASN A 26 -19.90 -23.24 -11.05
CA ASN A 26 -18.67 -22.87 -11.70
C ASN A 26 -17.57 -23.01 -10.64
N ILE A 27 -16.84 -24.13 -10.64
CA ILE A 27 -15.74 -24.38 -9.68
C ILE A 27 -14.71 -23.24 -9.79
N ALA A 28 -14.58 -22.62 -10.97
CA ALA A 28 -13.77 -21.41 -11.16
C ALA A 28 -14.32 -20.16 -10.45
N ALA A 29 -15.63 -20.06 -10.16
CA ALA A 29 -16.22 -19.02 -9.32
C ALA A 29 -16.18 -19.38 -7.81
N LEU A 30 -15.89 -20.65 -7.49
CA LEU A 30 -15.68 -21.18 -6.13
C LEU A 30 -14.21 -21.23 -5.74
N ILE A 31 -13.29 -21.07 -6.71
CA ILE A 31 -12.02 -20.37 -6.50
C ILE A 31 -12.43 -18.94 -6.16
N LYS A 32 -12.78 -18.80 -4.89
CA LYS A 32 -13.01 -17.58 -4.14
C LYS A 32 -12.15 -16.49 -4.77
N GLU A 33 -12.71 -15.31 -5.00
CA GLU A 33 -11.89 -14.11 -5.08
C GLU A 33 -11.14 -13.99 -3.74
N THR A 34 -10.03 -14.71 -3.63
CA THR A 34 -9.08 -14.61 -2.53
C THR A 34 -8.30 -13.35 -2.83
N THR A 35 -8.92 -12.21 -2.52
CA THR A 35 -8.16 -10.99 -2.31
C THR A 35 -7.23 -11.31 -1.15
N THR A 36 -5.97 -11.63 -1.46
CA THR A 36 -4.95 -11.87 -0.45
C THR A 36 -4.93 -10.64 0.44
N LYS A 37 -5.23 -10.83 1.73
CA LYS A 37 -5.33 -9.71 2.68
C LYS A 37 -3.93 -9.14 2.90
N LEU A 38 -3.81 -7.86 3.19
CA LEU A 38 -2.57 -7.28 3.71
C LEU A 38 -2.56 -7.44 5.23
N VAL A 39 -1.48 -7.98 5.80
CA VAL A 39 -1.25 -7.98 7.25
C VAL A 39 -0.23 -6.89 7.57
N VAL A 40 -0.53 -6.05 8.56
CA VAL A 40 0.34 -4.95 8.97
C VAL A 40 0.90 -5.24 10.36
N VAL A 41 2.22 -5.21 10.49
CA VAL A 41 2.92 -5.30 11.78
C VAL A 41 3.58 -3.95 12.05
N LEU A 42 2.94 -3.16 12.91
CA LEU A 42 3.39 -1.81 13.26
C LEU A 42 3.76 -1.72 14.74
N GLY A 43 4.75 -0.88 15.05
CA GLY A 43 5.20 -0.64 16.41
C GLY A 43 6.32 0.38 16.47
N PRO A 44 6.64 0.90 17.66
CA PRO A 44 7.75 1.83 17.83
C PRO A 44 9.10 1.15 17.51
N THR A 45 10.14 1.96 17.36
CA THR A 45 11.50 1.44 17.24
C THR A 45 11.85 0.54 18.43
N ALA A 46 12.60 -0.54 18.19
CA ALA A 46 13.00 -1.53 19.18
C ALA A 46 11.86 -2.35 19.84
N SER A 47 10.67 -2.41 19.24
CA SER A 47 9.55 -3.22 19.76
C SER A 47 9.52 -4.68 19.30
N GLY A 48 10.59 -5.19 18.65
CA GLY A 48 10.64 -6.56 18.12
C GLY A 48 9.80 -6.82 16.86
N LYS A 49 9.33 -5.77 16.17
CA LYS A 49 8.48 -5.86 14.98
C LYS A 49 9.09 -6.67 13.82
N SER A 50 10.40 -6.58 13.61
CA SER A 50 11.08 -7.30 12.51
C SER A 50 11.04 -8.81 12.75
N SER A 51 11.44 -9.25 13.95
CA SER A 51 11.41 -10.66 14.33
C SER A 51 9.99 -11.24 14.25
N LEU A 52 9.00 -10.54 14.79
CA LEU A 52 7.59 -10.95 14.67
C LEU A 52 7.13 -11.03 13.21
N GLY A 53 7.53 -10.06 12.38
CA GLY A 53 7.23 -10.06 10.95
C GLY A 53 7.79 -11.29 10.23
N ILE A 54 9.03 -11.65 10.52
CA ILE A 54 9.71 -12.84 9.96
C ILE A 54 9.00 -14.12 10.40
N ASP A 55 8.71 -14.26 11.69
CA ASP A 55 8.02 -15.45 12.23
C ASP A 55 6.66 -15.66 11.57
N LEU A 56 5.88 -14.57 11.40
CA LEU A 56 4.60 -14.60 10.71
C LEU A 56 4.76 -14.95 9.23
N ALA A 57 5.73 -14.35 8.55
CA ALA A 57 5.98 -14.62 7.13
C ALA A 57 6.40 -16.08 6.89
N LEU A 58 7.23 -16.67 7.76
CA LEU A 58 7.57 -18.09 7.71
C LEU A 58 6.32 -18.97 7.90
N HIS A 59 5.52 -18.68 8.93
CA HIS A 59 4.35 -19.47 9.28
C HIS A 59 3.25 -19.44 8.22
N PHE A 60 3.04 -18.28 7.59
CA PHE A 60 1.99 -18.07 6.60
C PHE A 60 2.50 -18.09 5.15
N HIS A 61 3.72 -18.60 4.92
CA HIS A 61 4.34 -18.69 3.60
C HIS A 61 4.30 -17.35 2.84
N GLY A 62 4.58 -16.27 3.55
CA GLY A 62 4.50 -14.90 3.08
C GLY A 62 5.84 -14.25 2.81
N GLU A 63 5.76 -12.96 2.49
CA GLU A 63 6.89 -12.09 2.18
C GLU A 63 6.67 -10.72 2.84
N ILE A 64 7.77 -10.02 3.14
CA ILE A 64 7.75 -8.78 3.91
C ILE A 64 8.01 -7.58 3.01
N VAL A 65 7.18 -6.56 3.09
CA VAL A 65 7.43 -5.22 2.56
C VAL A 65 7.81 -4.32 3.73
N SER A 66 9.05 -3.83 3.74
CA SER A 66 9.53 -2.95 4.80
C SER A 66 8.87 -1.57 4.72
N ALA A 67 8.24 -1.12 5.80
CA ALA A 67 7.62 0.20 5.94
C ALA A 67 8.41 1.08 6.93
N ASP A 68 9.72 1.21 6.70
CA ASP A 68 10.62 2.06 7.47
C ASP A 68 11.32 3.07 6.56
N SER A 69 11.13 4.35 6.83
CA SER A 69 11.63 5.45 6.00
C SER A 69 13.15 5.60 6.03
N ARG A 70 13.86 4.88 6.91
CA ARG A 70 15.33 4.90 6.97
C ARG A 70 15.94 3.64 6.35
N GLN A 71 15.26 2.50 6.41
CA GLN A 71 15.78 1.22 5.87
C GLN A 71 15.71 1.12 4.34
N VAL A 72 14.99 2.05 3.68
CA VAL A 72 14.99 2.17 2.21
C VAL A 72 16.36 2.55 1.63
N TYR A 73 17.27 3.07 2.45
CA TYR A 73 18.56 3.62 2.01
C TYR A 73 19.71 2.60 2.08
N ARG A 74 20.47 2.56 0.98
CA ARG A 74 21.70 1.75 0.84
C ARG A 74 22.76 2.14 1.85
N GLY A 75 23.38 1.14 2.47
CA GLY A 75 24.51 1.31 3.40
C GLY A 75 24.14 1.85 4.79
N LEU A 76 22.87 2.19 5.04
CA LEU A 76 22.38 2.59 6.36
C LEU A 76 21.86 1.38 7.15
N ASP A 77 22.74 0.44 7.50
CA ASP A 77 22.31 -0.83 8.09
C ASP A 77 22.23 -0.77 9.63
N ILE A 78 23.34 -0.41 10.27
CA ILE A 78 23.49 -0.46 11.73
C ILE A 78 22.57 0.57 12.42
N GLY A 79 22.64 1.84 12.00
CA GLY A 79 21.90 2.94 12.65
C GLY A 79 20.39 2.88 12.45
N THR A 80 19.91 2.03 11.54
CA THR A 80 18.48 1.87 11.24
C THR A 80 17.91 0.54 11.76
N ALA A 81 18.75 -0.28 12.41
CA ALA A 81 18.44 -1.64 12.78
C ALA A 81 17.82 -2.42 11.60
N LYS A 82 18.45 -2.29 10.42
CA LYS A 82 18.03 -3.01 9.21
C LYS A 82 18.20 -4.50 9.46
N VAL A 83 17.23 -5.28 8.96
CA VAL A 83 17.29 -6.74 9.05
C VAL A 83 18.58 -7.25 8.42
N THR A 84 19.25 -8.17 9.11
CA THR A 84 20.56 -8.69 8.70
C THR A 84 20.45 -9.56 7.46
N ALA A 85 21.58 -9.85 6.81
CA ALA A 85 21.60 -10.80 5.69
C ALA A 85 21.08 -12.19 6.09
N GLU A 86 21.33 -12.62 7.33
CA GLU A 86 20.84 -13.89 7.87
C GLU A 86 19.31 -13.86 8.01
N GLU A 87 18.75 -12.77 8.53
CA GLU A 87 17.29 -12.59 8.65
C GLU A 87 16.61 -12.48 7.27
N GLN A 88 17.23 -11.77 6.33
CA GLN A 88 16.74 -11.65 4.95
C GLN A 88 16.80 -12.98 4.18
N ALA A 89 17.68 -13.90 4.56
CA ALA A 89 17.73 -15.24 3.97
C ALA A 89 16.57 -16.14 4.43
N LEU A 90 15.92 -15.81 5.55
CA LEU A 90 14.78 -16.59 6.06
C LEU A 90 13.51 -16.34 5.24
N VAL A 91 13.24 -15.08 4.89
CA VAL A 91 12.06 -14.67 4.11
C VAL A 91 12.40 -13.51 3.18
N PRO A 92 11.83 -13.44 1.96
CA PRO A 92 12.03 -12.31 1.07
C PRO A 92 11.58 -11.00 1.71
N HIS A 93 12.46 -10.00 1.68
CA HIS A 93 12.19 -8.63 2.10
C HIS A 93 12.22 -7.69 0.89
N HIS A 94 11.20 -6.86 0.79
CA HIS A 94 11.04 -5.84 -0.24
C HIS A 94 11.24 -4.45 0.35
N LEU A 95 11.64 -3.50 -0.49
CA LEU A 95 11.85 -2.08 -0.15
C LEU A 95 12.94 -1.81 0.89
N LEU A 96 13.91 -2.70 0.99
CA LEU A 96 15.21 -2.43 1.59
C LEU A 96 16.18 -1.98 0.49
N ASP A 97 17.05 -1.02 0.78
CA ASP A 97 18.15 -0.65 -0.12
C ASP A 97 17.71 -0.19 -1.54
N VAL A 98 16.52 0.39 -1.63
CA VAL A 98 15.92 0.85 -2.89
C VAL A 98 16.36 2.25 -3.31
N ALA A 99 16.96 3.03 -2.41
CA ALA A 99 17.41 4.40 -2.65
C ALA A 99 18.87 4.61 -2.21
N SER A 100 19.58 5.51 -2.90
CA SER A 100 20.87 6.04 -2.44
C SER A 100 20.67 7.08 -1.33
N VAL A 101 21.65 7.25 -0.44
CA VAL A 101 21.56 8.23 0.66
C VAL A 101 21.51 9.68 0.18
N GLU A 102 21.98 9.95 -1.03
CA GLU A 102 21.91 11.25 -1.70
C GLU A 102 20.54 11.51 -2.36
N GLU A 103 19.68 10.49 -2.47
CA GLU A 103 18.38 10.60 -3.11
C GLU A 103 17.28 10.97 -2.10
N ASN A 104 16.43 11.92 -2.49
CA ASN A 104 15.20 12.19 -1.74
C ASN A 104 14.16 11.11 -2.06
N TYR A 105 13.98 10.16 -1.14
CA TYR A 105 12.98 9.11 -1.26
C TYR A 105 11.66 9.54 -0.61
N THR A 106 10.61 9.61 -1.40
CA THR A 106 9.33 10.23 -1.03
C THR A 106 8.28 9.18 -0.68
N VAL A 107 7.27 9.59 0.11
CA VAL A 107 6.13 8.73 0.44
C VAL A 107 5.33 8.27 -0.79
N SER A 108 5.29 9.06 -1.87
CA SER A 108 4.62 8.66 -3.12
C SER A 108 5.42 7.59 -3.88
N GLN A 109 6.75 7.66 -3.86
CA GLN A 109 7.61 6.59 -4.38
C GLN A 109 7.42 5.31 -3.55
N PHE A 110 7.44 5.44 -2.22
CA PHE A 110 7.16 4.32 -1.31
C PHE A 110 5.82 3.66 -1.60
N GLN A 111 4.73 4.42 -1.59
CA GLN A 111 3.37 3.90 -1.78
C GLN A 111 3.26 3.12 -3.10
N ARG A 112 3.76 3.69 -4.21
CA ARG A 112 3.74 3.02 -5.51
C ARG A 112 4.53 1.71 -5.51
N GLN A 113 5.75 1.72 -4.97
CA GLN A 113 6.59 0.53 -4.94
C GLN A 113 6.04 -0.53 -3.97
N ALA A 114 5.47 -0.11 -2.84
CA ALA A 114 4.86 -1.01 -1.86
C ALA A 114 3.60 -1.69 -2.43
N ILE A 115 2.71 -0.92 -3.07
CA ILE A 115 1.51 -1.49 -3.73
C ILE A 115 1.92 -2.47 -4.83
N ALA A 116 2.94 -2.13 -5.62
CA ALA A 116 3.46 -3.03 -6.65
C ALA A 116 4.00 -4.35 -6.04
N ALA A 117 4.82 -4.27 -4.99
CA ALA A 117 5.33 -5.45 -4.29
C ALA A 117 4.21 -6.28 -3.66
N ILE A 118 3.23 -5.65 -2.99
CA ILE A 118 2.08 -6.32 -2.37
C ILE A 118 1.27 -7.09 -3.42
N ASN A 119 1.02 -6.48 -4.58
CA ASN A 119 0.29 -7.11 -5.67
C ASN A 119 1.07 -8.27 -6.29
N ASP A 120 2.39 -8.13 -6.47
CA ASP A 120 3.27 -9.20 -6.97
C ASP A 120 3.29 -10.40 -6.01
N ILE A 121 3.47 -10.16 -4.70
CA ILE A 121 3.40 -11.20 -3.66
C ILE A 121 2.05 -11.91 -3.70
N ALA A 122 0.95 -11.16 -3.74
CA ALA A 122 -0.40 -11.71 -3.80
C ALA A 122 -0.64 -12.52 -5.08
N ALA A 123 -0.14 -12.06 -6.23
CA ALA A 123 -0.25 -12.75 -7.52
C ALA A 123 0.52 -14.08 -7.54
N ARG A 124 1.60 -14.20 -6.77
CA ARG A 124 2.32 -15.46 -6.53
C ARG A 124 1.62 -16.40 -5.52
N GLY A 125 0.45 -16.02 -5.00
CA GLY A 125 -0.28 -16.78 -3.99
C GLY A 125 0.37 -16.76 -2.61
N ARG A 126 1.23 -15.77 -2.35
CA ARG A 126 1.96 -15.57 -1.07
C ARG A 126 1.25 -14.52 -0.23
N GLN A 127 1.41 -14.58 1.09
CA GLN A 127 0.81 -13.63 2.03
C GLN A 127 1.70 -12.36 2.19
N PRO A 128 1.25 -11.15 1.80
CA PRO A 128 2.02 -9.94 2.01
C PRO A 128 1.91 -9.45 3.46
N PHE A 129 3.07 -9.10 4.02
CA PHE A 129 3.21 -8.47 5.33
C PHE A 129 3.85 -7.10 5.19
N LEU A 130 3.17 -6.04 5.62
CA LEU A 130 3.74 -4.70 5.72
C LEU A 130 4.30 -4.51 7.13
N VAL A 131 5.62 -4.49 7.27
CA VAL A 131 6.30 -4.49 8.59
C VAL A 131 7.11 -3.22 8.72
N GLY A 132 6.88 -2.42 9.75
CA GLY A 132 7.64 -1.18 9.90
C GLY A 132 7.19 -0.25 11.01
N GLY A 133 7.92 0.85 11.15
CA GLY A 133 7.72 1.85 12.22
C GLY A 133 7.35 3.23 11.71
N SER A 134 7.23 3.45 10.39
CA SER A 134 6.94 4.76 9.81
C SER A 134 5.43 4.93 9.58
N PRO A 135 4.70 5.66 10.45
CA PRO A 135 3.23 5.70 10.39
C PRO A 135 2.72 6.27 9.07
N HIS A 136 3.41 7.27 8.52
CA HIS A 136 3.02 7.89 7.26
C HIS A 136 3.15 6.95 6.05
N TYR A 137 4.14 6.05 6.06
CA TYR A 137 4.31 5.03 5.02
C TYR A 137 3.21 3.99 5.10
N ILE A 138 2.94 3.50 6.31
CA ILE A 138 1.87 2.54 6.57
C ILE A 138 0.52 3.15 6.15
N GLN A 139 0.25 4.38 6.58
CA GLN A 139 -0.98 5.09 6.24
C GLN A 139 -1.13 5.27 4.73
N ALA A 140 -0.06 5.67 4.02
CA ALA A 140 -0.07 5.81 2.57
C ALA A 140 -0.57 4.56 1.85
N VAL A 141 -0.16 3.37 2.33
CA VAL A 141 -0.58 2.10 1.75
C VAL A 141 -1.97 1.67 2.23
N VAL A 142 -2.22 1.69 3.54
CA VAL A 142 -3.45 1.17 4.16
C VAL A 142 -4.67 2.01 3.80
N ASP A 143 -4.54 3.34 3.83
CA ASP A 143 -5.63 4.26 3.51
C ASP A 143 -5.68 4.58 2.01
N ASN A 144 -4.74 4.03 1.22
CA ASN A 144 -4.57 4.32 -0.21
C ASN A 144 -4.63 5.84 -0.48
N LEU A 145 -3.77 6.59 0.22
CA LEU A 145 -3.79 8.05 0.20
C LEU A 145 -3.66 8.57 -1.23
N ASP A 146 -4.50 9.56 -1.59
CA ASP A 146 -4.34 10.30 -2.83
C ASP A 146 -3.23 11.34 -2.66
N ILE A 147 -2.00 10.96 -3.03
CA ILE A 147 -0.83 11.83 -2.92
C ILE A 147 -0.70 12.63 -4.21
N PRO A 148 -0.82 13.98 -4.18
CA PRO A 148 -0.72 14.79 -5.38
C PRO A 148 0.60 14.56 -6.11
N ALA A 149 0.53 14.23 -7.40
CA ALA A 149 1.68 14.02 -8.29
C ALA A 149 2.35 15.36 -8.71
N ILE A 150 2.46 16.29 -7.76
CA ILE A 150 3.08 17.60 -7.95
C ILE A 150 4.47 17.58 -7.32
N ALA A 151 5.50 17.74 -8.14
CA ALA A 151 6.87 17.82 -7.67
C ALA A 151 7.08 19.03 -6.72
N PRO A 152 7.98 18.93 -5.74
CA PRO A 152 8.39 20.09 -4.93
C PRO A 152 8.92 21.23 -5.81
N GLN A 153 8.57 22.47 -5.48
CA GLN A 153 9.03 23.68 -6.14
C GLN A 153 9.84 24.56 -5.17
N PRO A 154 11.17 24.41 -5.15
CA PRO A 154 12.03 25.10 -4.17
C PRO A 154 11.87 26.62 -4.17
N ALA A 155 11.74 27.24 -5.35
CA ALA A 155 11.56 28.69 -5.46
C ALA A 155 10.24 29.16 -4.82
N LEU A 156 9.12 28.52 -5.18
CA LEU A 156 7.82 28.81 -4.59
C LEU A 156 7.81 28.56 -3.08
N ARG A 157 8.47 27.50 -2.61
CA ARG A 157 8.60 27.25 -1.16
C ARG A 157 9.35 28.36 -0.46
N ALA A 158 10.48 28.82 -1.01
CA ALA A 158 11.24 29.91 -0.43
C ALA A 158 10.41 31.21 -0.36
N GLU A 159 9.61 31.50 -1.38
CA GLU A 159 8.69 32.65 -1.40
C GLU A 159 7.59 32.53 -0.34
N LEU A 160 7.03 31.34 -0.15
CA LEU A 160 5.99 31.09 0.86
C LEU A 160 6.57 31.07 2.28
N GLU A 161 7.77 30.52 2.48
CA GLU A 161 8.48 30.49 3.77
C GLU A 161 8.85 31.87 4.29
N ALA A 162 9.01 32.86 3.40
CA ALA A 162 9.27 34.25 3.76
C ALA A 162 8.03 35.00 4.29
N GLN A 163 6.83 34.42 4.16
CA GLN A 163 5.57 35.04 4.56
C GLN A 163 5.14 34.60 5.97
N PRO A 164 4.44 35.46 6.74
CA PRO A 164 3.82 35.06 7.99
C PRO A 164 2.82 33.91 7.80
N LEU A 165 2.84 32.94 8.73
CA LEU A 165 1.94 31.79 8.69
C LEU A 165 0.45 32.19 8.68
N ALA A 166 0.10 33.31 9.32
CA ALA A 166 -1.26 33.84 9.30
C ALA A 166 -1.73 34.19 7.88
N ASP A 167 -0.86 34.82 7.09
CA ASP A 167 -1.16 35.22 5.70
C ASP A 167 -1.28 33.99 4.80
N LEU A 168 -0.42 32.99 5.02
CA LEU A 168 -0.49 31.71 4.32
C LEU A 168 -1.80 30.97 4.61
N LEU A 169 -2.25 30.97 5.86
CA LEU A 169 -3.52 30.36 6.26
C LEU A 169 -4.71 31.07 5.64
N ALA A 170 -4.74 32.40 5.66
CA ALA A 170 -5.80 33.18 5.01
C ALA A 170 -5.86 32.88 3.50
N ARG A 171 -4.69 32.83 2.84
CA ARG A 171 -4.61 32.47 1.42
C ARG A 171 -5.07 31.05 1.14
N LEU A 172 -4.80 30.11 2.05
CA LEU A 172 -5.27 28.73 1.93
C LEU A 172 -6.79 28.64 2.11
N GLU A 173 -7.36 29.40 3.04
CA GLU A 173 -8.82 29.48 3.24
C GLU A 173 -9.54 29.99 1.99
N GLU A 174 -8.95 30.93 1.25
CA GLU A 174 -9.50 31.43 -0.01
C GLU A 174 -9.41 30.41 -1.15
N LEU A 175 -8.24 29.76 -1.31
CA LEU A 175 -8.00 28.83 -2.41
C LEU A 175 -8.63 27.46 -2.20
N ASP A 176 -8.66 27.00 -0.94
CA ASP A 176 -9.14 25.67 -0.56
C ASP A 176 -9.69 25.66 0.87
N PRO A 177 -10.94 26.11 1.05
CA PRO A 177 -11.61 26.13 2.35
C PRO A 177 -11.72 24.74 2.99
N GLN A 178 -11.83 23.69 2.17
CA GLN A 178 -11.97 22.32 2.66
C GLN A 178 -10.68 21.86 3.32
N SER A 179 -9.53 22.14 2.70
CA SER A 179 -8.24 21.86 3.31
C SER A 179 -7.96 22.68 4.54
N ALA A 180 -8.24 23.97 4.48
CA ALA A 180 -8.00 24.88 5.59
C ALA A 180 -8.76 24.47 6.88
N ALA A 181 -9.89 23.78 6.74
CA ALA A 181 -10.72 23.33 7.85
C ALA A 181 -10.13 22.14 8.64
N VAL A 182 -9.30 21.31 8.02
CA VAL A 182 -8.77 20.07 8.64
C VAL A 182 -7.25 20.03 8.75
N ILE A 183 -6.55 20.93 8.06
CA ILE A 183 -5.09 21.01 8.12
C ILE A 183 -4.61 21.45 9.50
N ASP A 184 -3.44 20.94 9.90
CA ASP A 184 -2.78 21.41 11.10
C ASP A 184 -2.26 22.85 10.88
N ARG A 185 -3.00 23.81 11.41
CA ARG A 185 -2.72 25.25 11.26
C ARG A 185 -1.41 25.70 11.91
N ASN A 186 -0.87 24.91 12.85
CA ASN A 186 0.40 25.21 13.50
C ASN A 186 1.61 24.62 12.76
N ASN A 187 1.38 23.91 11.65
CA ASN A 187 2.43 23.27 10.88
C ASN A 187 2.67 24.00 9.55
N PRO A 188 3.61 24.95 9.50
CA PRO A 188 3.85 25.77 8.31
C PRO A 188 4.22 24.92 7.09
N ARG A 189 4.94 23.80 7.27
CA ARG A 189 5.30 22.91 6.16
C ARG A 189 4.08 22.29 5.49
N ARG A 190 3.04 21.93 6.27
CA ARG A 190 1.79 21.39 5.71
C ARG A 190 1.02 22.47 4.95
N VAL A 191 0.90 23.67 5.53
CA VAL A 191 0.22 24.82 4.89
C VAL A 191 0.91 25.20 3.58
N ILE A 192 2.24 25.32 3.58
CA ILE A 192 3.03 25.62 2.39
C ILE A 192 2.84 24.54 1.33
N ARG A 193 2.84 23.25 1.69
CA ARG A 193 2.58 22.17 0.73
C ARG A 193 1.17 22.24 0.15
N ALA A 194 0.17 22.57 0.97
CA ALA A 194 -1.20 22.74 0.49
C ALA A 194 -1.31 23.87 -0.54
N LEU A 195 -0.75 25.04 -0.22
CA LEU A 195 -0.68 26.17 -1.14
C LEU A 195 0.11 25.84 -2.40
N GLU A 196 1.27 25.20 -2.29
CA GLU A 196 2.10 24.76 -3.42
C GLU A 196 1.28 23.88 -4.37
N VAL A 197 0.50 22.93 -3.85
CA VAL A 197 -0.36 22.06 -4.67
C VAL A 197 -1.48 22.87 -5.32
N CYS A 198 -2.19 23.72 -4.56
CA CYS A 198 -3.29 24.53 -5.09
C CYS A 198 -2.83 25.47 -6.20
N MET A 199 -1.74 26.20 -5.98
CA MET A 199 -1.21 27.18 -6.92
C MET A 199 -0.68 26.53 -8.19
N THR A 200 -0.10 25.32 -8.10
CA THR A 200 0.49 24.63 -9.26
C THR A 200 -0.56 23.90 -10.08
N SER A 201 -1.49 23.21 -9.42
CA SER A 201 -2.43 22.33 -10.08
C SER A 201 -3.76 23.01 -10.41
N GLY A 202 -4.06 24.15 -9.79
CA GLY A 202 -5.38 24.79 -9.83
C GLY A 202 -6.48 23.96 -9.16
N LYS A 203 -6.13 22.88 -8.46
CA LYS A 203 -7.07 21.98 -7.77
C LYS A 203 -6.91 22.11 -6.26
N PRO A 204 -7.97 21.85 -5.48
CA PRO A 204 -7.86 21.77 -4.02
C PRO A 204 -6.76 20.80 -3.60
N TYR A 205 -6.03 21.18 -2.55
CA TYR A 205 -5.27 20.22 -1.78
C TYR A 205 -6.29 19.23 -1.19
N GLN A 206 -6.01 17.93 -1.24
CA GLN A 206 -6.83 16.99 -0.49
C GLN A 206 -6.06 16.68 0.79
N PRO A 207 -6.54 17.13 1.96
CA PRO A 207 -5.95 16.74 3.21
C PRO A 207 -6.13 15.24 3.37
N VAL A 208 -5.19 14.61 4.06
CA VAL A 208 -5.34 13.24 4.54
C VAL A 208 -6.57 13.21 5.46
N VAL A 209 -7.73 12.82 4.94
CA VAL A 209 -8.92 12.56 5.76
C VAL A 209 -8.65 11.25 6.48
N GLY A 210 -8.27 11.33 7.75
CA GLY A 210 -8.11 10.15 8.58
C GLY A 210 -9.46 9.55 8.97
N HIS A 211 -9.62 8.25 8.68
CA HIS A 211 -10.50 7.23 9.29
C HIS A 211 -11.93 7.02 8.74
N PRO A 212 -12.50 5.80 8.87
CA PRO A 212 -11.89 4.48 9.08
C PRO A 212 -11.82 3.69 7.76
N VAL A 213 -10.94 2.71 7.67
CA VAL A 213 -11.18 1.54 6.81
C VAL A 213 -12.41 0.83 7.38
N ALA A 214 -13.60 1.38 7.11
CA ALA A 214 -14.79 0.56 7.05
C ALA A 214 -14.44 -0.45 5.97
N ALA A 215 -14.15 -1.68 6.39
CA ALA A 215 -13.95 -2.82 5.52
C ALA A 215 -15.02 -2.72 4.44
N ARG A 216 -14.64 -2.22 3.26
CA ARG A 216 -15.51 -2.19 2.10
C ARG A 216 -15.68 -3.67 1.79
N ARG A 217 -16.70 -4.29 2.38
CA ARG A 217 -17.37 -5.42 1.75
C ARG A 217 -17.71 -4.88 0.38
N ILE A 218 -16.95 -5.33 -0.60
CA ILE A 218 -17.32 -5.26 -2.01
C ILE A 218 -18.70 -5.90 -2.03
N ILE A 219 -19.75 -5.08 -2.09
CA ILE A 219 -21.12 -5.55 -2.20
C ILE A 219 -21.19 -6.14 -3.62
N PRO A 220 -21.33 -7.47 -3.78
CA PRO A 220 -21.51 -8.02 -5.12
C PRO A 220 -22.83 -7.48 -5.69
N PRO A 221 -22.92 -7.27 -7.02
CA PRO A 221 -24.11 -6.67 -7.62
C PRO A 221 -25.35 -7.49 -7.27
N HIS A 222 -26.37 -6.77 -6.80
CA HIS A 222 -27.67 -7.31 -6.43
C HIS A 222 -28.23 -8.12 -7.60
N ARG A 223 -28.38 -9.44 -7.42
CA ARG A 223 -29.09 -10.28 -8.39
C ARG A 223 -30.58 -9.97 -8.23
N PRO A 224 -31.34 -9.64 -9.30
CA PRO A 224 -32.78 -9.50 -9.17
C PRO A 224 -33.37 -10.87 -8.84
N ALA A 225 -34.32 -10.89 -7.89
CA ALA A 225 -35.10 -12.07 -7.58
C ALA A 225 -35.85 -12.52 -8.83
N ARG A 226 -35.46 -13.67 -9.39
CA ARG A 226 -36.23 -14.33 -10.44
C ARG A 226 -37.23 -15.27 -9.78
N ARG A 227 -38.51 -15.01 -10.06
CA ARG A 227 -39.63 -15.94 -9.94
C ARG A 227 -39.41 -17.14 -10.86
#